data_AF-A0A5C5YQX3-F1
#
_entry.id   AF-A0A5C5YQX3-F1
#
_cell.length_a   1.000
_cell.length_b   1.000
_cell.length_c   1.000
_cell.angle_alpha   90.00
_cell.angle_beta   90.00
_cell.angle_gamma   90.00
#
_symmetry.space_group_name_H-M   'P 1'
#
loop_
_entity.id
_entity.type
_entity.pdbx_description
1 polymer ?
#
loop_
_entity_poly.entity_id
_entity_poly.type
_entity_poly.pdbx_seq_one_letter_code
_entity_poly.pdbx_strand_id
1 'polypeptide(L)' 'MQRSVLDAIREGDWDFEPDDISDTVHPATPALPGTHEKISVLAARAERGLPLWHGRDRLTYEDLPRER' A
#
# COMPACT_ATOMS: atom_id res chain seq x y z
N MET A 1 6.79 -14.30 -16.29
CA MET A 1 6.67 -14.33 -14.82
C MET A 1 7.25 -13.02 -14.31
N GLN A 2 6.57 -12.33 -13.40
CA GLN A 2 7.17 -11.20 -12.70
C GLN A 2 8.31 -11.74 -11.83
N ARG A 3 9.52 -11.16 -11.93
CA ARG A 3 10.68 -11.54 -11.12
C ARG A 3 10.40 -11.11 -9.68
N SER A 4 10.48 -12.03 -8.72
CA SER A 4 10.22 -11.71 -7.32
C SER A 4 11.48 -11.13 -6.66
N VAL A 5 11.30 -10.38 -5.57
CA VAL A 5 12.43 -9.90 -4.74
C VAL A 5 13.29 -11.08 -4.24
N LEU A 6 12.67 -12.23 -3.97
CA LEU A 6 13.39 -13.43 -3.52
C LEU A 6 14.28 -14.01 -4.63
N ASP A 7 13.85 -13.92 -5.89
CA ASP A 7 14.65 -14.37 -7.03
C ASP A 7 15.82 -13.42 -7.28
N ALA A 8 15.60 -12.11 -7.18
CA ALA A 8 16.66 -11.10 -7.28
C ALA A 8 17.75 -11.27 -6.20
N ILE A 9 17.35 -11.48 -4.94
CA ILE A 9 18.28 -11.78 -3.84
C ILE A 9 19.07 -13.06 -4.13
N ARG A 10 18.41 -14.11 -4.62
CA ARG A 10 19.10 -15.37 -4.98
C ARG A 10 20.13 -15.16 -6.09
N GLU A 11 19.88 -14.23 -6.99
CA GLU A 11 20.74 -13.89 -8.13
C GLU A 11 21.82 -12.84 -7.78
N GLY A 12 21.84 -12.34 -6.54
CA GLY A 12 22.81 -11.35 -6.07
C GLY A 12 22.51 -9.91 -6.51
N ASP A 13 21.28 -9.66 -6.99
CA ASP A 13 20.79 -8.35 -7.41
C ASP A 13 20.11 -7.65 -6.23
N TRP A 14 20.87 -6.81 -5.54
CA TRP A 14 20.43 -6.08 -4.35
C TRP A 14 19.73 -4.76 -4.68
N ASP A 15 19.85 -4.27 -5.91
CA ASP A 15 19.26 -3.02 -6.39
C ASP A 15 17.92 -3.26 -7.10
N PHE A 16 17.43 -4.50 -7.10
CA PHE A 16 16.16 -4.85 -7.74
C PHE A 16 14.97 -4.23 -7.01
N GLU A 17 14.20 -3.43 -7.75
CA GLU A 17 12.89 -2.92 -7.33
C GLU A 17 11.82 -3.55 -8.24
N PRO A 18 10.76 -4.16 -7.69
CA PRO A 18 9.61 -4.62 -8.47
C PRO A 18 8.92 -3.47 -9.22
N ASP A 19 8.22 -3.80 -10.30
CA ASP A 19 7.39 -2.82 -10.99
C ASP A 19 6.27 -2.28 -10.08
N ASP A 20 6.03 -0.97 -10.14
CA ASP A 20 4.92 -0.34 -9.44
C ASP A 20 3.58 -0.95 -9.86
N ILE A 21 2.78 -1.35 -8.86
CA ILE A 21 1.39 -1.75 -9.12
C ILE A 21 0.55 -0.48 -9.19
N SER A 22 -0.16 -0.31 -10.31
CA SER A 22 -1.04 0.84 -10.50
C SER A 22 -2.04 0.98 -9.35
N ASP A 23 -2.09 2.18 -8.78
CA ASP A 23 -3.07 2.60 -7.78
C ASP A 23 -4.53 2.44 -8.26
N THR A 24 -4.78 2.27 -9.57
CA THR A 24 -6.13 2.07 -10.11
C THR A 24 -6.73 0.70 -9.80
N VAL A 25 -5.95 -0.26 -9.28
CA VAL A 25 -6.43 -1.64 -9.04
C VAL A 25 -7.31 -1.77 -7.79
N HIS A 26 -7.29 -0.79 -6.89
CA HIS A 26 -8.10 -0.78 -5.67
C HIS A 26 -8.31 0.65 -5.16
N PRO A 27 -9.39 0.96 -4.42
CA PRO A 27 -9.62 2.31 -3.92
C PRO A 27 -8.74 2.63 -2.72
N ALA A 28 -8.26 3.88 -2.64
CA ALA A 28 -7.62 4.43 -1.45
C ALA A 28 -8.61 4.53 -0.28
N THR A 29 -8.08 4.63 0.95
CA THR A 29 -8.89 4.91 2.14
C THR A 29 -8.49 6.23 2.80
N PRO A 30 -9.48 7.08 3.15
CA PRO A 30 -9.24 8.31 3.87
C PRO A 30 -8.97 8.09 5.36
N ALA A 31 -9.08 6.86 5.86
CA ALA A 31 -8.97 6.56 7.28
C ALA A 31 -7.56 6.89 7.82
N LEU A 32 -7.53 7.58 8.95
CA LEU A 32 -6.30 8.05 9.59
C LEU A 32 -5.41 6.89 10.07
N PRO A 33 -4.09 7.06 10.07
CA PRO A 33 -3.16 6.07 10.60
C PRO A 33 -3.50 5.66 12.03
N GLY A 34 -3.44 4.36 12.32
CA GLY A 34 -3.71 3.80 13.66
C GLY A 34 -5.18 3.69 14.06
N THR A 35 -6.11 4.16 13.23
CA THR A 35 -7.56 3.94 13.48
C THR A 35 -7.97 2.50 13.19
N HIS A 36 -9.00 2.02 13.90
CA HIS A 36 -9.59 0.70 13.63
C HIS A 36 -10.13 0.61 12.20
N GLU A 37 -10.74 1.69 11.69
CA GLU A 37 -11.22 1.77 10.31
C GLU A 37 -10.12 1.51 9.29
N LYS A 38 -8.94 2.13 9.47
CA LYS A 38 -7.79 1.90 8.58
C LYS A 38 -7.34 0.44 8.62
N ILE A 39 -7.27 -0.15 9.81
CA ILE A 39 -6.87 -1.56 9.98
C ILE A 39 -7.88 -2.49 9.28
N SER A 40 -9.18 -2.25 9.42
CA SER A 40 -10.22 -3.05 8.77
C SER A 40 -10.13 -2.99 7.25
N VAL A 41 -9.87 -1.82 6.66
CA VAL A 41 -9.69 -1.70 5.20
C VAL A 41 -8.46 -2.48 4.72
N LEU A 42 -7.33 -2.34 5.41
CA LEU A 42 -6.09 -3.01 5.04
C LEU A 42 -6.21 -4.55 5.17
N ALA A 43 -6.88 -5.02 6.22
CA ALA A 43 -7.16 -6.45 6.40
C ALA A 43 -8.01 -7.01 5.26
N ALA A 44 -9.11 -6.33 4.91
CA ALA A 44 -9.98 -6.75 3.81
C ALA A 44 -9.25 -6.79 2.45
N ARG A 45 -8.24 -5.93 2.23
CA ARG A 45 -7.40 -5.99 1.03
C ARG A 45 -6.49 -7.21 1.04
N ALA A 46 -5.83 -7.47 2.16
CA ALA A 46 -4.95 -8.62 2.32
C ALA A 46 -5.69 -9.95 2.09
N GLU A 47 -6.89 -10.09 2.65
CA GLU A 47 -7.75 -11.26 2.45
C GLU A 47 -8.13 -11.49 0.98
N ARG A 48 -8.20 -10.43 0.19
CA ARG A 48 -8.52 -10.47 -1.25
C ARG A 48 -7.29 -10.62 -2.13
N GLY A 49 -6.09 -10.69 -1.57
CA GLY A 49 -4.84 -10.74 -2.31
C GLY A 49 -4.53 -9.45 -3.08
N LEU A 50 -5.08 -8.31 -2.65
CA LEU A 50 -4.79 -7.00 -3.23
C LEU A 50 -3.51 -6.41 -2.60
N PRO A 51 -2.85 -5.45 -3.28
CA PRO A 51 -1.80 -4.68 -2.65
C PRO A 51 -2.29 -4.04 -1.34
N LEU A 52 -1.43 -4.10 -0.32
CA LEU A 52 -1.80 -3.60 1.00
C LEU A 52 -1.98 -2.09 0.98
N TRP A 53 -1.01 -1.39 0.39
CA TRP A 53 -0.94 0.06 0.34
C TRP A 53 -1.36 0.60 -1.03
N HIS A 54 -2.17 1.66 -0.99
CA HIS A 54 -2.36 2.59 -2.11
C HIS A 54 -1.50 3.83 -1.87
N GLY A 55 -0.93 4.45 -2.91
CA GLY A 55 -0.17 5.70 -2.79
C GLY A 55 -0.91 6.85 -2.06
N ARG A 56 -2.25 6.85 -2.09
CA ARG A 56 -3.10 7.85 -1.43
C ARG A 56 -3.57 7.47 -0.02
N ASP A 57 -3.17 6.32 0.52
CA ASP A 57 -3.50 5.95 1.90
C ASP A 57 -2.70 6.74 2.95
N ARG A 58 -1.77 7.59 2.53
CA ARG A 58 -0.77 8.25 3.38
C ARG A 58 -1.27 9.56 4.03
N LEU A 59 -2.56 9.66 4.35
CA LEU A 59 -3.10 10.83 5.02
C LEU A 59 -2.47 11.04 6.39
N THR A 60 -2.05 12.25 6.64
CA THR A 60 -1.56 12.75 7.92
C THR A 60 -2.59 13.68 8.55
N TYR A 61 -2.38 14.05 9.81
CA TYR A 61 -3.23 15.03 10.49
C TYR A 61 -3.22 16.40 9.77
N GLU A 62 -2.12 16.74 9.12
CA GLU A 62 -1.96 18.02 8.40
C GLU A 62 -2.78 18.06 7.11
N ASP A 63 -3.11 16.90 6.54
CA ASP A 63 -3.91 16.78 5.32
C ASP A 63 -5.42 16.92 5.58
N LEU A 64 -5.83 16.96 6.85
CA LEU A 64 -7.23 17.13 7.21
C LEU A 64 -7.66 18.59 7.03
N PRO A 65 -8.91 18.84 6.59
CA PRO A 65 -9.46 20.19 6.58
C PRO A 65 -9.41 20.75 8.00
N ARG A 66 -8.78 21.92 8.17
CA ARG A 66 -8.88 22.64 9.45
C ARG A 66 -10.33 23.07 9.63
N GLU A 67 -10.97 22.57 10.68
CA GLU A 67 -12.26 23.10 11.12
C GLU A 67 -12.09 24.61 11.37
N ARG A 68 -12.94 25.41 10.72
CA ARG A 68 -12.92 26.88 10.77
C ARG A 68 -13.76 27.41 11.92
#